data_AF-A0A7V8ZTL1-F1
#
_entry.id   AF-A0A7V8ZTL1-F1
#
_cell.length_a   1.000
_cell.length_b   1.000
_cell.length_c   1.000
_cell.angle_alpha   90.00
_cell.angle_beta   90.00
_cell.angle_gamma   90.00
#
_symmetry.space_group_name_H-M   'P 1'
#
loop_
_entity.id
_entity.type
_entity.pdbx_description
1 polymer ?
#
loop_
_entity_poly.entity_id
_entity_poly.type
_entity_poly.pdbx_seq_one_letter_code
_entity_poly.pdbx_strand_id
1 'polypeptide(L)'
;AAPILDRSPADPLLTASPSVLVEGDVWKMWYVSGVRWIIEDGQSKHYYRVQYAESDDGIAWRRDGAACLDFGPGEYAFGRPSVVKRGGLYRMWYSHRGAAYRLGYAESMDGRRWTRLDAHVGIDVGADGWDSEMMEYPHVFEHRGRLYMLYNGNGYGRSGVGLAILAD
;
A
#
# COMPACT_ATOMS: atom_id res chain seq x y z
N ALA A 1 23.23 12.35 6.40
CA ALA A 1 21.85 12.33 5.88
C ALA A 1 20.94 11.71 6.94
N ALA A 2 19.77 12.29 7.17
CA ALA A 2 18.75 11.76 8.08
C ALA A 2 17.57 11.24 7.24
N PRO A 3 16.74 10.31 7.76
CA PRO A 3 15.53 9.88 7.08
C PRO A 3 14.58 11.08 6.85
N ILE A 4 13.95 11.15 5.67
CA ILE A 4 12.94 12.18 5.34
C ILE A 4 11.68 12.00 6.20
N LEU A 5 11.35 10.76 6.55
CA LEU A 5 10.21 10.43 7.40
C LEU A 5 10.62 9.41 8.47
N ASP A 6 11.14 9.90 9.60
CA ASP A 6 11.58 9.05 10.72
C ASP A 6 10.40 8.48 11.54
N ARG A 7 10.71 7.66 12.54
CA ARG A 7 9.79 7.25 13.61
C ARG A 7 9.32 8.45 14.41
N SER A 8 8.11 8.35 14.95
CA SER A 8 7.47 9.38 15.75
C SER A 8 6.49 8.73 16.74
N PRO A 9 5.85 9.48 17.66
CA PRO A 9 4.74 8.94 18.43
C PRO A 9 3.59 8.38 17.57
N ALA A 10 3.40 8.90 16.35
CA ALA A 10 2.43 8.39 15.37
C ALA A 10 2.93 7.16 14.58
N ASP A 11 4.25 6.94 14.57
CA ASP A 11 4.99 5.89 13.84
C ASP A 11 6.06 5.27 14.73
N PRO A 12 5.68 4.53 15.77
CA PRO A 12 6.59 4.19 16.86
C PRO A 12 7.70 3.21 16.44
N LEU A 13 7.43 2.36 15.43
CA LEU A 13 8.28 1.21 15.13
C LEU A 13 9.00 1.33 13.78
N LEU A 14 8.30 1.72 12.72
CA LEU A 14 8.88 1.92 11.40
C LEU A 14 7.98 2.77 10.50
N THR A 15 8.59 3.29 9.44
CA THR A 15 7.94 3.91 8.27
C THR A 15 8.53 3.27 7.01
N ALA A 16 7.69 2.90 6.03
CA ALA A 16 8.15 2.23 4.81
C ALA A 16 7.18 2.40 3.63
N SER A 17 7.61 1.95 2.45
CA SER A 17 6.77 1.80 1.25
C SER A 17 5.95 3.04 0.87
N PRO A 18 6.57 4.23 0.71
CA PRO A 18 5.84 5.44 0.36
C PRO A 18 5.29 5.37 -1.08
N SER A 19 4.07 5.88 -1.24
CA SER A 19 3.48 6.31 -2.50
C SER A 19 3.24 7.80 -2.40
N VAL A 20 3.81 8.58 -3.32
CA VAL A 20 3.79 10.04 -3.25
C VAL A 20 3.13 10.61 -4.49
N LEU A 21 2.24 11.58 -4.30
CA LEU A 21 1.66 12.41 -5.35
C LEU A 21 1.91 13.89 -5.03
N VAL A 22 2.08 14.71 -6.05
CA VAL A 22 2.17 16.18 -5.93
C VAL A 22 0.94 16.77 -6.60
N GLU A 23 0.20 17.58 -5.85
CA GLU A 23 -1.04 18.22 -6.32
C GLU A 23 -1.03 19.71 -5.97
N GLY A 24 -0.90 20.54 -7.00
CA GLY A 24 -0.57 21.95 -6.79
C GLY A 24 0.78 22.05 -6.07
N ASP A 25 0.79 22.79 -4.96
CA ASP A 25 1.99 23.00 -4.13
C ASP A 25 2.06 22.04 -2.93
N VAL A 26 1.21 21.01 -2.88
CA VAL A 26 1.15 20.07 -1.76
C VAL A 26 1.63 18.68 -2.19
N TRP A 27 2.61 18.17 -1.46
CA TRP A 27 3.05 16.78 -1.52
C TRP A 27 2.17 15.94 -0.60
N LYS A 28 1.68 14.81 -1.11
CA LYS A 28 0.85 13.85 -0.38
C LYS A 28 1.55 12.50 -0.37
N MET A 29 1.60 11.86 0.78
CA MET A 29 2.21 10.55 0.95
C MET A 29 1.27 9.58 1.63
N TRP A 30 1.15 8.40 1.04
CA TRP A 30 0.58 7.21 1.68
C TRP A 30 1.72 6.24 1.95
N TYR A 31 1.86 5.78 3.19
CA TYR A 31 3.01 4.98 3.60
C TYR A 31 2.59 3.95 4.63
N VAL A 32 3.43 2.93 4.80
CA VAL A 32 3.25 1.92 5.84
C VAL A 32 3.90 2.38 7.13
N SER A 33 3.18 2.21 8.22
CA SER A 33 3.64 2.43 9.59
C SER A 33 3.50 1.18 10.44
N GLY A 34 4.56 0.84 11.18
CA GLY A 34 4.52 -0.22 12.17
C GLY A 34 3.92 0.25 13.48
N VAL A 35 2.82 -0.39 13.90
CA VAL A 35 2.07 0.00 15.10
C VAL A 35 2.21 -0.94 16.28
N ARG A 36 2.49 -2.23 16.02
CA ARG A 36 2.65 -3.22 17.08
C ARG A 36 3.51 -4.39 16.62
N TRP A 37 4.26 -4.98 17.54
CA TRP A 37 4.81 -6.33 17.43
C TRP A 37 4.29 -7.17 18.58
N ILE A 38 3.91 -8.41 18.30
CA ILE A 38 3.56 -9.40 19.31
C ILE A 38 4.31 -10.69 19.05
N ILE A 39 4.43 -11.51 20.09
CA ILE A 39 4.82 -12.91 19.97
C ILE A 39 3.55 -13.75 20.11
N GLU A 40 3.26 -14.55 19.10
CA GLU A 40 2.10 -15.47 19.03
C GLU A 40 2.66 -16.85 18.64
N ASP A 41 2.41 -17.87 19.46
CA ASP A 41 2.94 -19.23 19.27
C ASP A 41 4.47 -19.30 19.06
N GLY A 42 5.23 -18.44 19.76
CA GLY A 42 6.68 -18.35 19.64
C GLY A 42 7.18 -17.67 18.37
N GLN A 43 6.27 -17.18 17.51
CA GLN A 43 6.60 -16.46 16.28
C GLN A 43 6.33 -14.96 16.43
N SER A 44 7.20 -14.13 15.86
CA SER A 44 7.00 -12.69 15.83
C SER A 44 5.97 -12.31 14.78
N LYS A 45 4.93 -11.58 15.18
CA LYS A 45 3.90 -11.02 14.31
C LYS A 45 3.91 -9.51 14.40
N HIS A 46 4.11 -8.88 13.26
CA HIS A 46 4.11 -7.42 13.11
C HIS A 46 2.76 -6.92 12.64
N TYR A 47 2.39 -5.71 13.06
CA TYR A 47 1.19 -5.03 12.62
C TYR A 47 1.53 -3.74 11.89
N TYR A 48 1.10 -3.65 10.65
CA TYR A 48 1.41 -2.56 9.72
C TYR A 48 0.12 -1.93 9.21
N ARG A 49 -0.02 -0.61 9.34
CA ARG A 49 -1.14 0.15 8.79
C ARG A 49 -0.69 1.07 7.66
N VAL A 50 -1.59 1.42 6.75
CA VAL A 50 -1.38 2.53 5.82
C VAL A 50 -1.77 3.84 6.51
N GLN A 51 -0.90 4.84 6.45
CA GLN A 51 -1.10 6.19 6.99
C GLN A 51 -0.86 7.25 5.93
N TYR A 52 -1.24 8.48 6.27
CA TYR A 52 -1.14 9.64 5.42
C TYR A 52 -0.21 10.72 6.00
N ALA A 53 0.50 11.43 5.13
CA ALA A 53 1.27 12.63 5.47
C ALA A 53 1.20 13.66 4.33
N GLU A 54 1.37 14.93 4.69
CA GLU A 54 1.49 16.05 3.74
C GLU A 54 2.77 16.83 3.96
N SER A 55 3.28 17.44 2.90
CA SER A 55 4.43 18.33 2.95
C SER A 55 4.27 19.46 1.93
N ASP A 56 4.83 20.63 2.22
CA ASP A 56 4.86 21.76 1.28
C ASP A 56 6.19 21.79 0.48
N ASP A 57 7.19 21.02 0.91
CA ASP A 57 8.56 21.04 0.33
C ASP A 57 9.10 19.65 -0.02
N GLY A 58 8.35 18.58 0.25
CA GLY A 58 8.75 17.19 0.06
C GLY A 58 9.75 16.65 1.09
N ILE A 59 10.16 17.48 2.06
CA ILE A 59 11.19 17.17 3.05
C ILE A 59 10.60 17.16 4.47
N ALA A 60 9.86 18.19 4.86
CA ALA A 60 9.19 18.31 6.14
C ALA A 60 7.75 17.80 6.04
N TRP A 61 7.46 16.69 6.71
CA TRP A 61 6.17 16.00 6.62
C TRP A 61 5.32 16.16 7.89
N ARG A 62 4.06 16.53 7.70
CA ARG A 62 3.01 16.63 8.72
C ARG A 62 2.11 15.40 8.66
N ARG A 63 1.88 14.78 9.82
CA ARG A 63 1.10 13.54 9.98
C ARG A 63 0.48 13.49 11.38
N ASP A 64 -0.71 12.89 11.48
CA ASP A 64 -1.50 12.80 12.72
C ASP A 64 -1.61 11.36 13.26
N GLY A 65 -1.12 10.37 12.52
CA GLY A 65 -1.21 8.98 12.91
C GLY A 65 -2.56 8.33 12.62
N ALA A 66 -3.40 8.94 11.77
CA ALA A 66 -4.65 8.34 11.31
C ALA A 66 -4.38 7.21 10.31
N ALA A 67 -5.07 6.08 10.50
CA ALA A 67 -5.08 5.00 9.53
C ALA A 67 -5.92 5.40 8.32
N CYS A 68 -5.41 5.11 7.12
CA CYS A 68 -6.17 5.24 5.87
C CYS A 68 -7.09 4.05 5.63
N LEU A 69 -6.68 2.85 6.06
CA LEU A 69 -7.37 1.59 5.84
C LEU A 69 -7.41 0.78 7.14
N ASP A 70 -8.57 0.20 7.44
CA ASP A 70 -8.74 -0.77 8.53
C ASP A 70 -8.45 -2.19 8.04
N PHE A 71 -8.00 -3.05 8.96
CA PHE A 71 -7.80 -4.48 8.67
C PHE A 71 -9.13 -5.19 8.44
N GLY A 72 -9.14 -6.09 7.45
CA GLY A 72 -10.19 -7.07 7.27
C GLY A 72 -10.05 -8.26 8.25
N PRO A 73 -11.01 -9.19 8.25
CA PRO A 73 -10.97 -10.37 9.10
C PRO A 73 -9.69 -11.20 8.87
N GLY A 74 -8.94 -11.47 9.94
CA GLY A 74 -7.71 -12.27 9.89
C GLY A 74 -6.48 -11.54 9.33
N GLU A 75 -6.63 -10.30 8.87
CA GLU A 75 -5.52 -9.48 8.40
C GLU A 75 -4.78 -8.81 9.56
N TYR A 76 -3.49 -8.55 9.36
CA TYR A 76 -2.67 -7.91 10.38
C TYR A 76 -1.64 -6.93 9.82
N ALA A 77 -1.38 -6.93 8.51
CA ALA A 77 -0.39 -6.03 7.93
C ALA A 77 -0.75 -5.61 6.51
N PHE A 78 -0.47 -4.36 6.17
CA PHE A 78 -0.37 -3.89 4.79
C PHE A 78 1.10 -3.86 4.36
N GLY A 79 1.37 -4.09 3.06
CA GLY A 79 2.72 -4.10 2.49
C GLY A 79 3.11 -2.79 1.80
N ARG A 80 2.53 -2.52 0.63
CA ARG A 80 2.82 -1.29 -0.14
C ARG A 80 1.52 -0.70 -0.69
N PRO A 81 1.17 0.56 -0.36
CA PRO A 81 0.17 1.31 -1.11
C PRO A 81 0.78 1.82 -2.42
N SER A 82 -0.06 1.94 -3.44
CA SER A 82 0.22 2.61 -4.71
C SER A 82 -1.00 3.43 -5.11
N VAL A 83 -0.86 4.74 -5.05
CA VAL A 83 -1.96 5.68 -5.24
C VAL A 83 -1.83 6.42 -6.57
N VAL A 84 -2.92 6.47 -7.32
CA VAL A 84 -3.07 7.34 -8.50
C VAL A 84 -4.34 8.17 -8.32
N LYS A 85 -4.39 9.33 -8.99
CA LYS A 85 -5.60 10.15 -9.05
C LYS A 85 -6.06 10.30 -10.50
N ARG A 86 -7.32 9.96 -10.77
CA ARG A 86 -7.94 10.12 -12.10
C ARG A 86 -9.38 10.58 -11.98
N GLY A 87 -9.73 11.64 -12.72
CA GLY A 87 -11.10 12.19 -12.71
C GLY A 87 -11.53 12.72 -11.33
N GLY A 88 -10.59 13.28 -10.57
CA GLY A 88 -10.85 13.77 -9.21
C GLY A 88 -10.86 12.69 -8.11
N LEU A 89 -10.87 11.41 -8.48
CA LEU A 89 -10.91 10.28 -7.55
C LEU A 89 -9.51 9.70 -7.30
N TYR A 90 -9.14 9.56 -6.03
CA TYR A 90 -7.96 8.79 -5.63
C TYR A 90 -8.30 7.31 -5.63
N ARG A 91 -7.37 6.52 -6.16
CA ARG A 91 -7.44 5.07 -6.22
C ARG A 91 -6.16 4.49 -5.65
N MET A 92 -6.29 3.58 -4.71
CA MET A 92 -5.18 2.91 -4.06
C MET A 92 -5.24 1.43 -4.37
N TRP A 93 -4.17 0.89 -4.92
CA TRP A 93 -3.89 -0.53 -4.88
C TRP A 93 -2.92 -0.78 -3.74
N TYR A 94 -3.12 -1.86 -3.01
CA TYR A 94 -2.26 -2.21 -1.89
C TYR A 94 -2.08 -3.71 -1.79
N SER A 95 -1.08 -4.15 -1.03
CA SER A 95 -1.01 -5.53 -0.57
C SER A 95 -1.42 -5.61 0.90
N HIS A 96 -2.20 -6.63 1.27
CA HIS A 96 -2.64 -6.91 2.63
C HIS A 96 -2.31 -8.36 3.00
N ARG A 97 -2.00 -8.60 4.27
CA ARG A 97 -1.45 -9.86 4.79
C ARG A 97 -2.41 -10.51 5.77
N GLY A 98 -2.84 -11.71 5.42
CA GLY A 98 -3.41 -12.71 6.33
C GLY A 98 -2.52 -13.96 6.33
N ALA A 99 -3.05 -15.09 5.87
CA ALA A 99 -2.27 -16.32 5.66
C ALA A 99 -1.15 -16.12 4.61
N ALA A 100 -1.45 -15.40 3.53
CA ALA A 100 -0.53 -14.95 2.51
C ALA A 100 -0.83 -13.49 2.14
N TYR A 101 0.06 -12.85 1.38
CA TYR A 101 -0.24 -11.54 0.81
C TYR A 101 -1.18 -11.66 -0.38
N ARG A 102 -2.14 -10.73 -0.45
CA ARG A 102 -3.06 -10.53 -1.58
C ARG A 102 -3.09 -9.05 -1.95
N LEU A 103 -3.55 -8.77 -3.16
CA LEU A 103 -3.78 -7.41 -3.62
C LEU A 103 -5.20 -6.96 -3.23
N GLY A 104 -5.31 -5.71 -2.83
CA GLY A 104 -6.56 -5.03 -2.52
C GLY A 104 -6.68 -3.71 -3.25
N TYR A 105 -7.89 -3.15 -3.21
CA TYR A 105 -8.26 -1.91 -3.89
C TYR A 105 -9.11 -1.02 -2.99
N ALA A 106 -8.90 0.29 -3.05
CA ALA A 106 -9.70 1.27 -2.34
C ALA A 106 -9.81 2.60 -3.11
N GLU A 107 -10.86 3.34 -2.81
CA GLU A 107 -11.13 4.65 -3.41
C GLU A 107 -11.32 5.73 -2.35
N SER A 108 -10.99 6.96 -2.70
CA SER A 108 -11.16 8.13 -1.83
C SER A 108 -11.37 9.41 -2.64
N MET A 109 -12.21 10.31 -2.13
CA MET A 109 -12.39 11.65 -2.70
C MET A 109 -11.39 12.68 -2.14
N ASP A 110 -10.88 12.47 -0.92
CA ASP A 110 -9.99 13.41 -0.22
C ASP A 110 -8.56 12.90 -0.06
N GLY A 111 -8.32 11.61 -0.35
CA GLY A 111 -7.05 10.94 -0.19
C GLY A 111 -6.75 10.55 1.26
N ARG A 112 -7.64 10.82 2.22
CA ARG A 112 -7.42 10.56 3.65
C ARG A 112 -8.33 9.45 4.16
N ARG A 113 -9.62 9.53 3.82
CA ARG A 113 -10.63 8.52 4.17
C ARG A 113 -10.88 7.64 2.97
N TRP A 114 -10.69 6.34 3.14
CA TRP A 114 -10.76 5.38 2.05
C TRP A 114 -11.88 4.38 2.25
N THR A 115 -12.56 4.04 1.16
CA THR A 115 -13.51 2.94 1.10
C THR A 115 -12.80 1.73 0.50
N ARG A 116 -12.63 0.65 1.27
CA ARG A 116 -12.11 -0.63 0.76
C ARG A 116 -13.12 -1.22 -0.22
N LEU A 117 -12.60 -1.65 -1.37
CA LEU A 117 -13.33 -2.22 -2.49
C LEU A 117 -12.56 -3.44 -3.02
N ASP A 118 -12.05 -4.30 -2.13
CA ASP A 118 -11.13 -5.39 -2.47
C ASP A 118 -11.66 -6.32 -3.59
N ALA A 119 -12.96 -6.58 -3.62
CA ALA A 119 -13.59 -7.36 -4.69
C ALA A 119 -13.44 -6.74 -6.10
N HIS A 120 -13.07 -5.47 -6.19
CA HIS A 120 -12.85 -4.72 -7.44
C HIS A 120 -11.38 -4.62 -7.84
N VAL A 121 -10.46 -5.30 -7.14
CA VAL A 121 -9.03 -5.27 -7.48
C VAL A 121 -8.76 -5.82 -8.89
N GLY A 122 -9.62 -6.72 -9.39
CA GLY A 122 -9.64 -7.19 -10.77
C GLY A 122 -8.55 -8.21 -11.14
N ILE A 123 -7.76 -8.67 -10.16
CA ILE A 123 -6.73 -9.69 -10.33
C ILE A 123 -6.57 -10.50 -9.03
N ASP A 124 -6.28 -11.79 -9.16
CA ASP A 124 -5.96 -12.67 -8.04
C ASP A 124 -4.84 -13.64 -8.45
N VAL A 125 -4.34 -14.41 -7.49
CA VAL A 125 -3.31 -15.42 -7.72
C VAL A 125 -3.69 -16.39 -8.84
N GLY A 126 -2.68 -16.85 -9.58
CA GLY A 126 -2.85 -17.91 -10.57
C GLY A 126 -3.27 -19.24 -9.94
N ALA A 127 -3.88 -20.12 -10.73
CA ALA A 127 -4.18 -21.49 -10.28
C ALA A 127 -2.89 -22.30 -10.00
N ASP A 128 -1.82 -21.99 -10.73
CA ASP A 128 -0.48 -22.55 -10.60
C ASP A 128 0.58 -21.53 -11.06
N GLY A 129 1.86 -21.88 -10.96
CA GLY A 129 2.95 -21.05 -11.49
C GLY A 129 3.59 -20.10 -10.48
N TRP A 130 4.12 -18.99 -10.99
CA TRP A 130 5.05 -18.12 -10.26
C TRP A 130 4.35 -17.15 -9.30
N ASP A 131 3.06 -16.89 -9.45
CA ASP A 131 2.24 -15.98 -8.63
C ASP A 131 1.01 -16.67 -8.02
N SER A 132 1.03 -18.00 -7.89
CA SER A 132 -0.09 -18.81 -7.39
C SER A 132 -0.29 -18.82 -5.87
N GLU A 133 0.73 -18.48 -5.09
CA GLU A 133 0.68 -18.51 -3.63
C GLU A 133 0.38 -17.12 -3.05
N MET A 134 0.92 -16.07 -3.68
CA MET A 134 0.82 -14.69 -3.22
C MET A 134 1.06 -13.68 -4.33
N MET A 135 0.50 -12.49 -4.13
CA MET A 135 0.78 -11.30 -4.92
C MET A 135 0.97 -10.12 -3.99
N GLU A 136 1.99 -9.30 -4.23
CA GLU A 136 2.24 -8.12 -3.40
C GLU A 136 3.03 -7.01 -4.08
N TYR A 137 3.29 -5.95 -3.32
CA TYR A 137 4.07 -4.78 -3.71
C TYR A 137 3.61 -4.15 -5.02
N PRO A 138 2.30 -3.83 -5.16
CA PRO A 138 1.81 -3.21 -6.37
C PRO A 138 2.50 -1.87 -6.58
N HIS A 139 2.85 -1.61 -7.84
CA HIS A 139 3.21 -0.28 -8.32
C HIS A 139 2.40 0.02 -9.57
N VAL A 140 1.43 0.91 -9.41
CA VAL A 140 0.49 1.32 -10.45
C VAL A 140 0.95 2.62 -11.07
N PHE A 141 1.00 2.66 -12.39
CA PHE A 141 1.38 3.83 -13.16
C PHE A 141 0.57 3.92 -14.45
N GLU A 142 0.51 5.13 -15.00
CA GLU A 142 -0.15 5.39 -16.28
C GLU A 142 0.86 5.37 -17.42
N HIS A 143 0.50 4.71 -18.52
CA HIS A 143 1.25 4.78 -19.77
C HIS A 143 0.28 4.76 -20.96
N ARG A 144 0.37 5.75 -21.85
CA ARG A 144 -0.47 5.87 -23.06
C ARG A 144 -1.98 5.72 -22.77
N GLY A 145 -2.46 6.40 -21.71
CA GLY A 145 -3.87 6.40 -21.30
C GLY A 145 -4.31 5.18 -20.48
N ARG A 146 -3.51 4.11 -20.41
CA ARG A 146 -3.86 2.87 -19.70
C ARG A 146 -3.15 2.80 -18.35
N LEU A 147 -3.77 2.12 -17.39
CA LEU A 147 -3.16 1.82 -16.11
C LEU A 147 -2.46 0.47 -16.18
N TYR A 148 -1.22 0.46 -15.71
CA TYR A 148 -0.37 -0.71 -15.59
C TYR A 148 -0.05 -0.93 -14.13
N MET A 149 0.08 -2.19 -13.72
CA MET A 149 0.53 -2.56 -12.38
C MET A 149 1.70 -3.53 -12.48
N LEU A 150 2.84 -3.14 -11.93
CA LEU A 150 3.90 -4.09 -11.58
C LEU A 150 3.58 -4.71 -10.22
N TYR A 151 3.83 -6.01 -10.06
CA TYR A 151 3.64 -6.71 -8.78
C TYR A 151 4.61 -7.90 -8.66
N ASN A 152 4.88 -8.31 -7.42
CA ASN A 152 5.71 -9.46 -7.11
C ASN A 152 4.86 -10.72 -6.92
N GLY A 153 5.37 -11.87 -7.37
CA GLY A 153 4.78 -13.19 -7.12
C GLY A 153 5.33 -13.87 -5.86
N ASN A 154 5.28 -15.20 -5.86
CA ASN A 154 5.62 -16.09 -4.73
C ASN A 154 6.96 -15.78 -4.06
N GLY A 155 6.97 -15.86 -2.73
CA GLY A 155 8.17 -15.68 -1.92
C GLY A 155 8.74 -14.26 -2.00
N TYR A 156 7.87 -13.26 -1.96
CA TYR A 156 8.23 -11.85 -2.01
C TYR A 156 8.93 -11.41 -3.31
N GLY A 157 8.57 -12.03 -4.44
CA GLY A 157 9.19 -11.82 -5.74
C GLY A 157 10.32 -12.80 -6.07
N ARG A 158 10.58 -13.80 -5.23
CA ARG A 158 11.55 -14.88 -5.51
C ARG A 158 11.27 -15.57 -6.85
N SER A 159 10.01 -15.76 -7.19
CA SER A 159 9.57 -16.43 -8.42
C SER A 159 9.42 -15.49 -9.62
N GLY A 160 9.43 -14.16 -9.42
CA GLY A 160 9.33 -13.20 -10.51
C GLY A 160 8.47 -11.97 -10.20
N VAL A 161 8.36 -11.12 -11.22
CA VAL A 161 7.60 -9.87 -11.25
C VAL A 161 6.67 -9.91 -12.47
N GLY A 162 5.41 -9.53 -12.29
CA GLY A 162 4.41 -9.45 -13.35
C GLY A 162 4.04 -8.03 -13.71
N LEU A 163 3.40 -7.90 -14.89
CA LEU A 163 2.80 -6.67 -15.36
C LEU A 163 1.33 -6.94 -15.71
N ALA A 164 0.42 -6.38 -14.93
CA ALA A 164 -1.01 -6.36 -15.24
C ALA A 164 -1.38 -5.04 -15.94
N ILE A 165 -2.42 -5.08 -16.75
CA ILE A 165 -2.98 -3.91 -17.42
C ILE A 165 -4.47 -3.87 -17.07
N LEU A 166 -4.96 -2.72 -16.61
CA LEU A 166 -6.38 -2.54 -16.40
C LEU A 166 -7.09 -2.60 -17.76
N ALA A 167 -8.03 -3.54 -17.89
CA ALA A 167 -8.90 -3.63 -19.05
C ALA A 167 -9.98 -2.53 -18.98
N ASP A 168 -10.52 -2.17 -20.15
CA ASP A 168 -11.61 -1.20 -20.28
C ASP A 168 -12.96 -1.78 -19.80
#